data_AF-A0A920DSU1-F1
#
_entry.id   AF-A0A920DSU1-F1
#
_cell.length_a   1.000
_cell.length_b   1.000
_cell.length_c   1.000
_cell.angle_alpha   90.00
_cell.angle_beta   90.00
_cell.angle_gamma   90.00
#
_symmetry.space_group_name_H-M   'P 1'
#
loop_
_entity.id
_entity.type
_entity.pdbx_description
1 polymer ?
#
loop_
_entity_poly.entity_id
_entity_poly.type
_entity_poly.pdbx_seq_one_letter_code
_entity_poly.pdbx_strand_id
1 'polypeptide(L)' 'MKIIKVLEKTELVIVDLEVNLGKEKRNGLTLCVKYNGDYYPLNTAHDGRPILMNKDNIIKN' A
#
# COMPACT_ATOMS: atom_id res chain seq x y z
N MET A 1 17.66 4.56 12.06
CA MET A 1 16.38 5.09 11.52
C MET A 1 16.05 6.38 12.25
N LYS A 2 15.59 7.43 11.55
CA LYS A 2 15.18 8.72 12.14
C LYS A 2 13.85 9.14 11.50
N ILE A 3 12.87 9.52 12.31
CA ILE A 3 11.59 10.04 11.80
C ILE A 3 11.82 11.50 11.37
N ILE A 4 11.51 11.82 10.11
CA ILE A 4 11.67 13.18 9.55
C ILE A 4 10.36 13.97 9.61
N LYS A 5 9.23 13.29 9.38
CA LYS A 5 7.90 13.89 9.37
C LYS A 5 6.85 12.82 9.67
N VAL A 6 5.80 13.19 10.39
CA VAL A 6 4.57 12.39 10.52
C VAL A 6 3.55 12.90 9.51
N LEU A 7 2.92 12.00 8.77
CA LEU A 7 1.85 12.35 7.84
C LEU A 7 0.51 12.23 8.58
N GLU A 8 -0.33 13.26 8.45
CA GLU A 8 -1.66 13.29 9.05
C GLU A 8 -2.72 12.86 8.05
N LYS A 9 -3.92 12.53 8.55
CA LYS A 9 -5.09 12.13 7.74
C LYS A 9 -4.82 10.91 6.86
N THR A 10 -3.97 10.02 7.36
CA THR A 10 -3.71 8.70 6.77
C THR A 10 -4.55 7.67 7.52
N GLU A 11 -5.19 6.76 6.79
CA GLU A 11 -5.98 5.66 7.38
C GLU A 11 -5.38 4.33 6.95
N LEU A 12 -5.17 3.42 7.91
CA LEU A 12 -4.83 2.04 7.59
C LEU A 12 -6.11 1.28 7.23
N VAL A 13 -6.16 0.70 6.04
CA VAL A 13 -7.35 0.02 5.50
C VAL A 13 -6.98 -1.33 4.92
N ILE A 14 -7.93 -2.26 4.93
CA ILE A 14 -7.83 -3.52 4.18
C ILE A 14 -8.74 -3.38 2.97
N VAL A 15 -8.19 -3.60 1.78
CA VAL A 15 -8.93 -3.58 0.52
C VAL A 15 -8.87 -4.94 -0.13
N ASP A 16 -9.90 -5.29 -0.90
CA ASP A 16 -9.82 -6.42 -1.83
C ASP A 16 -9.24 -5.92 -3.15
N LEU A 17 -7.98 -6.25 -3.42
CA LEU A 17 -7.21 -5.70 -4.54
C LEU A 17 -7.12 -6.70 -5.69
N GLU A 18 -7.68 -6.35 -6.85
CA GLU A 18 -7.45 -7.10 -8.10
C GLU A 18 -6.08 -6.74 -8.70
N VAL A 19 -5.30 -7.77 -9.05
CA VAL A 19 -4.01 -7.66 -9.72
C VAL A 19 -4.01 -8.47 -11.01
N ASN A 20 -3.37 -7.91 -12.05
CA ASN A 20 -3.14 -8.61 -13.32
C ASN A 20 -1.79 -9.31 -13.28
N LEU A 21 -1.80 -10.64 -13.31
CA LEU A 21 -0.59 -11.48 -13.42
C LEU A 21 -0.53 -12.04 -14.84
N GLY A 22 -0.05 -11.22 -15.77
CA GLY A 22 -0.04 -11.55 -17.20
C GLY A 22 -1.45 -11.61 -17.78
N LYS A 23 -1.94 -12.82 -18.08
CA LYS A 23 -3.29 -13.05 -18.63
C LYS A 23 -4.34 -13.38 -17.57
N GLU A 24 -3.93 -13.61 -16.33
CA GLU A 24 -4.83 -13.96 -15.23
C GLU A 24 -5.12 -12.75 -14.34
N LYS A 25 -6.38 -12.63 -13.93
CA LYS A 25 -6.80 -11.73 -12.86
C LYS A 25 -6.90 -12.51 -11.57
N ARG A 26 -6.33 -11.98 -10.50
CA ARG A 26 -6.48 -12.51 -9.14
C ARG A 26 -6.77 -11.37 -8.20
N ASN A 27 -7.52 -11.61 -7.15
CA ASN A 27 -7.75 -10.65 -6.09
C ASN A 27 -7.29 -11.19 -4.73
N GLY A 28 -7.07 -10.28 -3.79
CA GLY A 28 -6.67 -10.65 -2.44
C GLY A 28 -6.74 -9.47 -1.48
N LEU A 29 -7.02 -9.79 -0.21
CA LEU A 29 -7.02 -8.81 0.87
C LEU A 29 -5.62 -8.24 1.04
N THR A 30 -5.51 -6.92 0.86
CA THR A 30 -4.25 -6.19 0.86
C THR A 30 -4.34 -5.05 1.87
N LEU A 31 -3.31 -4.93 2.70
CA LEU A 31 -3.18 -3.81 3.63
C LEU A 31 -2.69 -2.59 2.86
N CYS A 32 -3.44 -1.49 2.95
CA CYS A 32 -3.14 -0.23 2.30
C CYS A 32 -3.19 0.92 3.30
N VAL A 33 -2.49 2.00 2.97
CA VAL A 33 -2.76 3.32 3.56
C VAL A 33 -3.62 4.11 2.59
N LYS A 34 -4.76 4.62 3.06
CA LYS A 34 -5.53 5.64 2.36
C LYS A 34 -4.97 7.00 2.72
N TYR A 35 -4.60 7.79 1.72
CA TYR A 35 -4.05 9.12 1.91
C TYR A 35 -4.39 10.02 0.73
N ASN A 36 -4.94 11.21 1.02
CA ASN A 36 -5.39 12.18 0.02
C ASN A 36 -6.38 11.60 -1.02
N GLY A 37 -7.21 10.63 -0.62
CA GLY A 37 -8.20 10.00 -1.51
C GLY A 37 -7.69 8.77 -2.27
N ASP A 38 -6.37 8.58 -2.34
CA ASP A 38 -5.75 7.45 -3.02
C ASP A 38 -5.39 6.32 -2.04
N TYR A 39 -5.16 5.13 -2.58
CA TYR A 39 -4.78 3.93 -1.83
C TYR A 39 -3.35 3.50 -2.17
N TYR A 40 -2.55 3.29 -1.14
CA TYR A 40 -1.15 2.89 -1.26
C TYR A 40 -0.94 1.51 -0.64
N PRO A 41 -0.70 0.47 -1.46
CA PRO A 41 -0.37 -0.86 -0.94
C PRO A 41 0.89 -0.85 -0.09
N LEU A 42 0.83 -1.58 1.02
CA LEU A 42 1.95 -1.76 1.93
C LEU A 42 2.67 -3.07 1.63
N ASN A 43 3.95 -2.99 1.33
CA ASN A 43 4.77 -4.15 1.00
C ASN A 43 5.62 -4.57 2.20
N THR A 44 5.60 -5.85 2.53
CA THR A 44 6.48 -6.43 3.54
C THR A 44 7.91 -6.49 3.02
N ALA A 45 8.87 -6.07 3.84
CA ALA A 45 10.28 -6.31 3.58
C ALA A 45 10.68 -7.63 4.27
N HIS A 46 11.34 -8.53 3.54
CA HIS A 46 11.70 -9.86 4.04
C HIS A 46 12.85 -9.88 5.06
N ASP A 47 13.44 -8.73 5.38
CA ASP A 47 14.72 -8.59 6.09
C ASP A 47 14.63 -7.70 7.36
N GLY A 48 13.43 -7.58 7.94
CA GLY A 48 13.21 -6.80 9.18
C GLY A 48 13.22 -5.28 8.98
N ARG A 49 13.30 -4.79 7.74
CA ARG A 49 13.07 -3.38 7.43
C ARG A 49 11.59 -3.00 7.69
N PRO A 50 11.31 -1.72 7.97
CA PRO A 50 9.95 -1.23 8.04
C PRO A 50 9.15 -1.54 6.76
N ILE A 51 7.85 -1.75 6.92
CA ILE A 51 6.92 -1.89 5.81
C ILE A 51 7.00 -0.64 4.92
N LEU A 52 7.21 -0.86 3.62
CA LEU A 52 7.40 0.22 2.66
C LEU A 52 6.11 0.52 1.93
N MET A 53 5.84 1.82 1.78
CA MET A 53 4.83 2.34 0.89
C MET A 53 5.51 2.84 -0.39
N ASN A 54 5.15 2.29 -1.55
CA ASN A 54 5.66 2.78 -2.83
C ASN A 54 4.60 3.65 -3.53
N LYS A 55 4.94 4.92 -3.81
CA LYS A 55 4.04 5.85 -4.50
C LYS A 55 3.81 5.49 -5.96
N ASP A 56 4.72 4.74 -6.58
CA ASP A 56 4.56 4.28 -7.97
C ASP A 56 3.42 3.26 -8.10
N ASN A 57 3.06 2.60 -6.99
CA ASN A 57 1.98 1.62 -6.92
C ASN A 57 0.65 2.22 -6.44
N ILE A 58 0.51 3.55 -6.53
CA ILE A 58 -0.71 4.23 -6.10
C ILE A 58 -1.92 3.76 -6.91
N ILE A 59 -3.00 3.45 -6.21
CA ILE A 59 -4.28 3.11 -6.81
C ILE A 59 -5.19 4.32 -6.61
N LYS A 60 -5.52 4.96 -7.74
CA LYS A 60 -6.45 6.09 -7.79
C LYS A 60 -7.86 5.55 -7.87
N ASN A 61 -8.76 6.16 -7.12
CA ASN A 61 -10.19 5.88 -7.17
C ASN A 61 -10.93 6.96 -7.95
#